data_AF-A0A963GP53-F1
#
_entry.id   AF-A0A963GP53-F1
#
_cell.length_a   1.000
_cell.length_b   1.000
_cell.length_c   1.000
_cell.angle_alpha   90.00
_cell.angle_beta   90.00
_cell.angle_gamma   90.00
#
_symmetry.space_group_name_H-M   'P 1'
#
loop_
_entity.id
_entity.type
_entity.pdbx_description
1 polymer ?
#
loop_
_entity_poly.entity_id
_entity_poly.type
_entity_poly.pdbx_seq_one_letter_code
_entity_poly.pdbx_strand_id
1 'polypeptide(L)'
;WKKNLDDATIAKFQRELGAMGYKYQFITLAGIHNMWYNMFDLAQDYVKRGMSAYVEKVQEPEFAARDRGYTFVSHQQEVGTGYFDDMTTVIQGGASSVTALTGSTEEEQFH
;
A
#
# COMPACT_ATOMS: atom_id res chain seq x y z
N TRP A 1 3.05 17.21 17.98
CA TRP A 1 4.45 16.97 18.38
C TRP A 1 5.26 18.25 18.49
N LYS A 2 5.58 18.94 17.39
CA LYS A 2 6.46 20.12 17.37
C LYS A 2 6.09 21.29 18.29
N LYS A 3 4.81 21.45 18.65
CA LYS A 3 4.37 22.45 19.66
C LYS A 3 4.94 22.15 21.06
N ASN A 4 5.19 20.89 21.38
CA ASN A 4 5.52 20.45 22.74
C ASN A 4 7.00 20.00 22.88
N LEU A 5 7.64 19.58 21.79
CA LEU A 5 8.95 18.94 21.82
C LEU A 5 9.79 19.39 20.63
N ASP A 6 11.09 19.51 20.85
CA ASP A 6 12.09 19.71 19.80
C ASP A 6 12.38 18.41 19.02
N ASP A 7 13.12 18.56 17.93
CA ASP A 7 13.41 17.48 16.98
C ASP A 7 14.27 16.39 17.59
N ALA A 8 15.26 16.78 18.40
CA ALA A 8 16.14 15.86 19.10
C ALA A 8 15.36 14.99 20.09
N THR A 9 14.37 15.56 20.78
CA THR A 9 13.50 14.87 21.74
C THR A 9 12.51 13.96 21.04
N ILE A 10 11.88 14.41 19.94
CA ILE A 10 11.00 13.57 19.12
C ILE A 10 11.75 12.34 18.61
N ALA A 11 12.97 12.52 18.09
CA ALA A 11 13.77 11.43 17.52
C ALA A 11 14.15 10.34 18.54
N LYS A 12 14.30 10.68 19.83
CA LYS A 12 14.61 9.71 20.89
C LYS A 12 13.38 9.22 21.67
N PHE A 13 12.20 9.80 21.47
CA PHE A 13 11.04 9.64 22.34
C PHE A 13 10.70 8.17 22.64
N GLN A 14 10.52 7.34 21.59
CA GLN A 14 10.16 5.93 21.78
C GLN A 14 11.27 5.10 22.45
N ARG A 15 12.54 5.42 22.14
CA ARG A 15 13.71 4.73 22.72
C ARG A 15 13.81 4.98 24.22
N GLU A 16 13.64 6.23 24.65
CA GLU A 16 13.67 6.59 26.08
C GLU A 16 12.50 5.94 26.84
N LEU A 17 11.29 5.94 26.28
CA LEU A 17 10.16 5.20 26.86
C LEU A 17 10.45 3.70 26.98
N GLY A 18 11.11 3.10 25.98
CA GLY A 18 11.52 1.70 26.02
C GLY A 18 12.48 1.38 27.18
N ALA A 19 13.40 2.29 27.49
CA ALA A 19 14.34 2.20 28.61
C ALA A 19 13.64 2.33 29.99
N MET A 20 12.53 3.09 30.06
CA MET A 20 11.70 3.22 31.27
C MET A 20 10.75 2.03 31.50
N GLY A 21 10.66 1.09 30.56
CA GLY A 21 9.81 -0.10 30.67
C GLY A 21 8.51 -0.05 29.86
N TYR A 22 8.25 0.97 29.04
CA TYR A 22 7.12 0.99 28.11
C TYR A 22 7.40 0.07 26.92
N LYS A 23 7.10 -1.23 27.08
CA LYS A 23 7.41 -2.29 26.11
C LYS A 23 6.46 -2.37 24.91
N TYR A 24 5.29 -1.76 25.00
CA TYR A 24 4.34 -1.66 23.90
C TYR A 24 4.05 -0.18 23.62
N GLN A 25 4.33 0.26 22.40
CA GLN A 25 4.19 1.65 21.97
C GLN A 25 3.55 1.67 20.59
N PHE A 26 2.57 2.54 20.40
CA PHE A 26 1.78 2.61 19.17
C PHE A 26 1.24 4.02 18.96
N ILE A 27 0.98 4.36 17.70
CA ILE A 27 0.33 5.62 17.31
C ILE A 27 -1.11 5.26 16.93
N THR A 28 -2.06 5.63 17.77
CA THR A 28 -3.48 5.26 17.63
C THR A 28 -4.09 5.61 16.28
N LEU A 29 -3.82 6.81 15.77
CA LEU A 29 -4.49 7.35 14.58
C LEU A 29 -3.58 7.43 13.33
N ALA A 30 -2.45 6.70 13.30
CA ALA A 30 -1.49 6.78 12.19
C ALA A 30 -2.13 6.49 10.82
N GLY A 31 -2.96 5.45 10.73
CA GLY A 31 -3.65 5.08 9.49
C GLY A 31 -4.63 6.15 9.01
N ILE A 32 -5.41 6.75 9.91
CA ILE A 32 -6.40 7.79 9.56
C ILE A 32 -5.70 9.04 9.03
N HIS A 33 -4.67 9.53 9.73
CA HIS A 33 -3.90 10.69 9.29
C HIS A 33 -3.26 10.46 7.92
N ASN A 34 -2.66 9.29 7.69
CA ASN A 34 -2.02 8.98 6.42
C ASN A 34 -3.05 8.86 5.28
N MET A 35 -4.12 8.08 5.47
CA MET A 35 -5.11 7.82 4.44
C MET A 35 -5.85 9.10 4.01
N TRP A 36 -6.36 9.87 4.98
CA TRP A 36 -7.17 11.05 4.67
C TRP A 36 -6.34 12.18 4.08
N TYR A 37 -5.12 12.41 4.58
CA TYR A 37 -4.26 13.44 4.03
C TYR A 37 -3.88 13.14 2.57
N ASN A 38 -3.38 11.92 2.28
CA ASN A 38 -2.98 11.57 0.93
C ASN A 38 -4.16 11.56 -0.04
N MET A 39 -5.35 11.13 0.38
CA MET A 39 -6.55 11.20 -0.46
C MET A 39 -6.97 12.65 -0.72
N PHE A 40 -6.92 13.53 0.29
CA PHE A 40 -7.22 14.95 0.12
C PHE A 40 -6.24 15.62 -0.85
N ASP A 41 -4.95 15.37 -0.68
CA ASP A 41 -3.88 15.92 -1.53
C ASP A 41 -3.95 15.39 -2.98
N LEU A 42 -4.28 14.11 -3.15
CA LEU A 42 -4.55 13.53 -4.47
C LEU A 42 -5.77 14.19 -5.12
N ALA A 43 -6.88 14.33 -4.40
CA ALA A 43 -8.11 14.91 -4.94
C ALA A 43 -7.92 16.36 -5.40
N GLN A 44 -7.19 17.17 -4.64
CA GLN A 44 -6.88 18.56 -4.99
C GLN A 44 -6.07 18.66 -6.30
N ASP A 45 -5.11 17.77 -6.50
CA ASP A 45 -4.29 17.75 -7.70
C ASP A 45 -5.00 17.12 -8.89
N TYR A 46 -5.80 16.08 -8.65
CA TYR A 46 -6.57 15.40 -9.68
C TYR A 46 -7.59 16.34 -10.33
N VAL A 47 -8.25 17.21 -9.56
CA VAL A 47 -9.15 18.25 -10.11
C VAL A 47 -8.42 19.19 -11.08
N LYS A 48 -7.12 19.44 -10.87
CA LYS A 48 -6.33 20.39 -11.68
C LYS A 48 -5.63 19.72 -12.86
N ARG A 49 -5.16 18.48 -12.70
CA ARG A 49 -4.22 17.81 -13.61
C ARG A 49 -4.70 16.44 -14.11
N GLY A 50 -5.84 15.97 -13.63
CA GLY A 50 -6.40 14.67 -13.97
C GLY A 50 -5.41 13.53 -13.76
N MET A 51 -5.30 12.64 -14.74
CA MET A 51 -4.48 11.44 -14.67
C MET A 51 -3.00 11.68 -14.35
N SER A 52 -2.43 12.83 -14.73
CA SER A 52 -1.03 13.12 -14.38
C SER A 52 -0.81 13.17 -12.87
N ALA A 53 -1.80 13.63 -12.09
CA ALA A 53 -1.72 13.61 -10.63
C ALA A 53 -1.75 12.18 -10.08
N TYR A 54 -2.57 11.31 -10.67
CA TYR A 54 -2.65 9.92 -10.25
C TYR A 54 -1.36 9.15 -10.56
N VAL A 55 -0.82 9.33 -11.77
CA VAL A 55 0.43 8.68 -12.18
C VAL A 55 1.59 9.11 -11.27
N GLU A 56 1.76 10.41 -11.06
CA GLU A 56 2.87 10.97 -10.28
C GLU A 56 2.77 10.65 -8.78
N LYS A 57 1.57 10.71 -8.18
CA LYS A 57 1.40 10.60 -6.72
C LYS A 57 1.13 9.18 -6.24
N VAL A 58 0.60 8.30 -7.09
CA VAL A 58 0.18 6.95 -6.72
C VAL A 58 0.96 5.93 -7.53
N GLN A 59 0.80 5.92 -8.85
CA GLN A 59 1.25 4.81 -9.67
C GLN A 59 2.79 4.68 -9.73
N GLU A 60 3.51 5.74 -10.08
CA GLU A 60 4.98 5.71 -10.14
C GLU A 60 5.62 5.43 -8.77
N PRO A 61 5.17 6.05 -7.65
CA PRO A 61 5.65 5.67 -6.33
C PRO A 61 5.39 4.21 -5.96
N GLU A 62 4.25 3.63 -6.33
CA GLU A 62 3.95 2.21 -6.10
C GLU A 62 4.90 1.30 -6.89
N PHE A 63 5.13 1.59 -8.18
CA PHE A 63 6.13 0.89 -8.98
C PHE A 63 7.54 0.99 -8.38
N ALA A 64 7.98 2.20 -8.01
CA ALA A 64 9.28 2.42 -7.41
C ALA A 64 9.44 1.77 -6.02
N ALA A 65 8.33 1.58 -5.29
CA ALA A 65 8.33 0.90 -4.01
C ALA A 65 8.47 -0.62 -4.11
N ARG A 66 8.32 -1.20 -5.31
CA ARG A 66 8.43 -2.64 -5.53
C ARG A 66 9.78 -3.20 -5.12
N ASP A 67 10.87 -2.49 -5.40
CA ASP A 67 12.24 -2.88 -5.00
C ASP A 67 12.42 -2.90 -3.47
N ARG A 68 11.51 -2.26 -2.74
CA ARG A 68 11.47 -2.26 -1.26
C ARG A 68 10.46 -3.25 -0.69
N GLY A 69 9.85 -4.09 -1.54
CA GLY A 69 8.91 -5.14 -1.15
C GLY A 69 7.43 -4.73 -1.19
N TYR A 70 7.06 -3.64 -1.85
CA TYR A 70 5.65 -3.29 -2.07
C TYR A 70 5.05 -4.13 -3.20
N THR A 71 3.91 -4.79 -2.93
CA THR A 71 3.31 -5.78 -3.84
C THR A 71 1.95 -5.37 -4.41
N PHE A 72 1.25 -4.41 -3.78
CA PHE A 72 -0.10 -3.99 -4.19
C PHE A 72 -0.14 -3.31 -5.58
N VAL A 73 1.02 -2.98 -6.17
CA VAL A 73 1.10 -2.55 -7.57
C VAL A 73 0.43 -3.57 -8.52
N SER A 74 0.50 -4.85 -8.16
CA SER A 74 -0.25 -5.95 -8.76
C SER A 74 -1.48 -6.25 -7.88
N HIS A 75 -2.49 -5.40 -7.97
CA HIS A 75 -3.63 -5.41 -7.07
C HIS A 75 -4.50 -6.66 -7.21
N GLN A 76 -4.59 -7.30 -8.38
CA GLN A 76 -5.33 -8.55 -8.56
C GLN A 76 -4.63 -9.69 -7.81
N GLN A 77 -3.31 -9.81 -7.94
CA GLN A 77 -2.53 -10.77 -7.18
C GLN A 77 -2.69 -10.54 -5.67
N GLU A 78 -2.59 -9.29 -5.23
CA GLU A 78 -2.60 -8.92 -3.81
C GLU A 78 -3.96 -9.20 -3.13
N VAL A 79 -5.08 -9.07 -3.86
CA VAL A 79 -6.41 -9.45 -3.35
C VAL A 79 -6.73 -10.95 -3.51
N GLY A 80 -5.76 -11.74 -3.99
CA GLY A 80 -5.83 -13.20 -3.99
C GLY A 80 -6.43 -13.82 -5.26
N THR A 81 -6.50 -13.10 -6.38
CA THR A 81 -7.07 -13.65 -7.63
C THR A 81 -6.43 -14.99 -8.03
N GLY A 82 -5.10 -15.12 -7.92
CA GLY A 82 -4.40 -16.37 -8.20
C GLY A 82 -4.76 -17.53 -7.26
N TYR A 83 -5.00 -17.23 -5.98
CA TYR A 83 -5.46 -18.23 -5.01
C TYR A 83 -6.84 -18.81 -5.41
N PHE A 84 -7.74 -17.95 -5.88
CA PHE A 84 -9.07 -18.38 -6.34
C PHE A 84 -9.02 -19.11 -7.69
N ASP A 85 -8.06 -18.78 -8.56
CA ASP A 85 -7.80 -19.53 -9.80
C ASP A 85 -7.29 -20.96 -9.53
N ASP A 86 -6.36 -21.12 -8.60
CA ASP A 86 -5.87 -22.43 -8.16
C ASP A 86 -7.01 -23.28 -7.57
N MET A 87 -7.83 -22.67 -6.71
CA MET A 87 -8.99 -23.33 -6.13
C MET A 87 -9.98 -23.79 -7.22
N THR A 88 -10.27 -22.94 -8.20
CA THR A 88 -11.14 -23.26 -9.34
C THR A 88 -10.57 -24.43 -10.14
N THR A 89 -9.27 -24.41 -10.41
CA THR A 89 -8.57 -25.46 -11.15
C THR A 89 -8.66 -26.81 -10.43
N VAL A 90 -8.48 -26.82 -9.10
CA VAL A 90 -8.63 -28.04 -8.29
C VAL A 90 -10.07 -28.56 -8.31
N ILE A 91 -11.06 -27.68 -8.12
CA ILE A 91 -12.50 -28.06 -8.14
C ILE A 91 -12.89 -28.67 -9.49
N GLN A 92 -12.36 -28.15 -10.60
CA GLN A 92 -12.66 -28.62 -11.95
C GLN A 92 -11.83 -29.84 -12.39
N GLY A 93 -11.01 -30.42 -11.51
CA GLY A 93 -10.27 -31.64 -11.80
C GLY A 93 -8.98 -31.42 -12.61
N GLY A 94 -8.38 -30.24 -12.53
CA GLY A 94 -7.02 -29.97 -13.00
C GLY A 94 -6.89 -29.02 -14.18
N ALA A 95 -7.99 -28.63 -14.85
CA ALA A 95 -7.97 -27.60 -15.88
C ALA A 95 -9.27 -26.80 -15.88
N SER A 96 -9.16 -25.47 -15.75
CA SER A 96 -10.26 -24.53 -15.88
C SER A 96 -10.05 -23.62 -17.08
N SER A 97 -11.11 -23.35 -17.85
CA SER A 97 -11.10 -22.40 -18.95
C SER A 97 -11.60 -21.00 -18.55
N VAL A 98 -11.81 -20.76 -17.26
CA VAL A 98 -12.43 -19.53 -16.71
C VAL A 98 -11.62 -18.96 -15.54
N THR A 99 -10.29 -19.14 -15.54
CA THR A 99 -9.39 -18.46 -14.61
C THR A 99 -9.29 -16.97 -14.93
N ALA A 100 -9.03 -16.14 -13.92
CA ALA A 100 -9.10 -14.69 -13.99
C ALA A 100 -7.74 -13.99 -14.22
N LEU A 101 -6.62 -14.58 -13.81
CA LEU A 101 -5.29 -13.96 -14.00
C LEU A 101 -4.76 -14.10 -15.44
N THR A 102 -4.96 -15.27 -16.07
CA THR A 102 -4.49 -15.51 -17.43
C THR A 102 -5.20 -14.60 -18.42
N GLY A 103 -4.43 -13.77 -19.13
CA GLY A 103 -4.95 -12.77 -20.07
C GLY A 103 -5.46 -11.47 -19.40
N SER A 104 -5.13 -11.24 -18.12
CA SER A 104 -5.44 -9.99 -17.44
C SER A 104 -4.47 -8.86 -17.86
N THR A 105 -4.93 -7.61 -17.80
CA THR A 105 -4.04 -6.45 -18.03
C THR A 105 -2.91 -6.37 -17.00
N GLU A 106 -3.10 -6.96 -15.82
CA GLU A 106 -2.06 -7.04 -14.80
C GLU A 106 -0.91 -7.95 -15.26
N GLU A 107 -1.22 -9.13 -15.79
CA GLU A 107 -0.22 -10.06 -16.38
C GLU A 107 0.55 -9.40 -17.54
N GLU A 108 -0.14 -8.62 -18.37
CA GLU A 108 0.45 -8.02 -19.58
C GLU A 108 1.22 -6.72 -19.34
N GLN A 109 0.89 -5.94 -18.31
CA GLN A 109 1.36 -4.55 -18.19
C GLN A 109 2.12 -4.25 -16.90
N PHE A 110 2.12 -5.14 -15.91
CA PHE A 110 2.68 -4.90 -14.58
C PHE A 110 3.87 -5.84 -14.31
N HIS A 111 4.97 -5.62 -15.04
CA HIS A 111 6.23 -6.38 -14.94
C HIS A 111 7.21 -5.84 -13.93
#